data_AF-A0A522B0Z7-F1
#
_entry.id   AF-A0A522B0Z7-F1
#
_cell.length_a   1.000
_cell.length_b   1.000
_cell.length_c   1.000
_cell.angle_alpha   90.00
_cell.angle_beta   90.00
_cell.angle_gamma   90.00
#
_symmetry.space_group_name_H-M   'P 1'
#
loop_
_entity.id
_entity.type
_entity.pdbx_description
1 polymer ?
#
loop_
_entity_poly.entity_id
_entity_poly.type
_entity_poly.pdbx_seq_one_letter_code
_entity_poly.pdbx_strand_id
1 'polypeptide(L)'
;MPRKKTAPAPIQGDHPVRAKIDFRLLAGGTAVLALLIFAVDLLTPLGVAVGVLYTTLVVLAMWSPHRRFIFFVAAGVSILTLFDVFLSHDDANWMVMSNRLLSLFTIWIAAVLSFLLKRDQQERERLILDLQDSLDHIKTLRGLLPVCVSCKKVRNGQGYWKSIDTYVSERAETQITHGICPDCFTHYYPTTVEPNVAAK
;
A
#
# COMPACT_ATOMS: atom_id res chain seq x y z
N MET A 1 30.87 2.87 27.11
CA MET A 1 29.55 2.38 26.68
C MET A 1 29.47 2.39 25.15
N PRO A 2 29.46 1.23 24.48
CA PRO A 2 29.27 1.20 23.03
C PRO A 2 27.80 1.42 22.68
N ARG A 3 27.52 2.36 21.78
CA ARG A 3 26.17 2.64 21.25
C ARG A 3 25.67 1.40 20.50
N LYS A 4 24.58 0.81 20.98
CA LYS A 4 23.78 -0.20 20.27
C LYS A 4 23.43 0.36 18.88
N LYS A 5 24.05 -0.18 17.82
CA LYS A 5 23.56 -0.02 16.45
C LYS A 5 22.43 -1.03 16.27
N THR A 6 21.23 -0.64 16.70
CA THR A 6 20.01 -1.39 16.39
C THR A 6 19.87 -1.48 14.88
N ALA A 7 19.77 -2.68 14.35
CA ALA A 7 19.41 -2.90 12.96
C ALA A 7 18.08 -2.14 12.67
N PRO A 8 17.93 -1.48 11.51
CA PRO A 8 16.67 -0.88 11.14
C PRO A 8 15.60 -1.97 11.11
N ALA A 9 14.48 -1.72 11.80
CA ALA A 9 13.35 -2.62 11.84
C ALA A 9 12.89 -2.98 10.42
N PRO A 10 12.42 -4.22 10.17
CA PRO A 10 11.81 -4.55 8.89
C PRO A 10 10.68 -3.56 8.61
N ILE A 11 10.68 -2.98 7.41
CA ILE A 11 9.60 -2.11 6.93
C ILE A 11 8.40 -3.02 6.72
N GLN A 12 7.58 -3.18 7.77
CA GLN A 12 6.32 -3.90 7.75
C GLN A 12 5.38 -3.08 6.84
N GLY A 13 5.27 -3.49 5.58
CA GLY A 13 4.34 -2.92 4.62
C GLY A 13 2.92 -3.35 4.93
N ASP A 14 2.36 -2.91 6.06
CA ASP A 14 0.93 -3.01 6.30
C ASP A 14 0.22 -1.97 5.41
N HIS A 15 -0.03 -2.35 4.17
CA HIS A 15 -0.94 -1.63 3.29
C HIS A 15 -2.32 -2.30 3.25
N PRO A 16 -3.24 -1.89 4.12
CA PRO A 16 -4.65 -1.89 3.80
C PRO A 16 -5.15 -0.43 3.76
N VAL A 17 -4.60 0.39 2.84
CA VAL A 17 -4.95 1.83 2.81
C VAL A 17 -6.30 2.10 2.11
N ARG A 18 -6.93 1.10 1.51
CA ARG A 18 -8.29 1.25 0.96
C ARG A 18 -9.21 0.23 1.56
N ALA A 19 -10.16 0.70 2.39
CA ALA A 19 -11.39 -0.02 2.63
C ALA A 19 -11.96 -0.46 1.27
N LYS A 20 -12.20 -1.76 1.10
CA LYS A 20 -12.84 -2.30 -0.11
C LYS A 20 -14.30 -1.88 -0.09
N ILE A 21 -14.57 -0.64 -0.51
CA ILE A 21 -15.94 -0.17 -0.71
C ILE A 21 -16.48 -0.91 -1.93
N ASP A 22 -17.61 -1.60 -1.77
CA ASP A 22 -18.27 -2.28 -2.87
C ASP A 22 -18.68 -1.28 -3.94
N PHE A 23 -18.25 -1.55 -5.18
CA PHE A 23 -18.53 -0.68 -6.32
C PHE A 23 -20.03 -0.39 -6.50
N ARG A 24 -20.89 -1.38 -6.24
CA ARG A 24 -22.35 -1.25 -6.35
C ARG A 24 -22.93 -0.29 -5.32
N LEU A 25 -22.46 -0.37 -4.08
CA LEU A 25 -22.87 0.54 -3.01
C LEU A 25 -22.39 1.96 -3.27
N LEU A 26 -21.13 2.11 -3.72
CA LEU A 26 -20.58 3.40 -4.10
C LEU A 26 -21.37 4.02 -5.27
N ALA A 27 -21.61 3.26 -6.33
CA ALA A 27 -22.33 3.72 -7.52
C ALA A 27 -23.79 4.10 -7.18
N GLY A 28 -24.47 3.26 -6.40
CA GLY A 28 -25.82 3.57 -5.89
C GLY A 28 -25.84 4.84 -5.04
N GLY A 29 -24.91 4.95 -4.07
CA GLY A 29 -24.78 6.13 -3.22
C GLY A 29 -24.50 7.41 -4.01
N THR A 30 -23.62 7.37 -5.01
CA THR A 30 -23.36 8.52 -5.90
C THR A 30 -24.59 8.93 -6.70
N ALA A 31 -25.37 7.97 -7.20
CA ALA A 31 -26.57 8.26 -7.98
C ALA A 31 -27.67 8.89 -7.11
N VAL A 32 -27.89 8.35 -5.90
CA VAL A 32 -28.83 8.90 -4.94
C VAL A 32 -28.43 10.32 -4.54
N LEU A 33 -27.15 10.55 -4.21
CA LEU A 33 -26.66 11.87 -3.84
C LEU A 33 -26.77 12.87 -4.99
N ALA A 34 -26.52 12.44 -6.24
CA ALA A 34 -26.71 13.28 -7.42
C ALA A 34 -28.18 13.71 -7.61
N LEU A 35 -29.12 12.79 -7.44
CA LEU A 35 -30.55 13.08 -7.52
C LEU A 35 -31.00 14.03 -6.40
N LEU A 36 -30.48 13.85 -5.18
CA LEU A 36 -30.75 14.74 -4.06
C LEU A 36 -30.23 16.16 -4.33
N ILE A 37 -29.00 16.30 -4.82
CA ILE A 37 -28.43 17.61 -5.17
C ILE A 37 -29.27 18.27 -6.27
N PHE A 38 -29.64 17.53 -7.32
CA PHE A 38 -30.49 18.03 -8.41
C PHE A 38 -31.88 18.48 -7.93
N ALA A 39 -32.51 17.70 -7.04
CA ALA A 39 -33.80 18.08 -6.44
C ALA A 39 -33.68 19.36 -5.61
N VAL A 40 -32.58 19.54 -4.86
CA VAL A 40 -32.31 20.78 -4.13
C VAL A 40 -32.11 21.95 -5.10
N ASP A 41 -31.35 21.75 -6.18
CA ASP A 41 -31.07 22.76 -7.22
C ASP A 41 -32.37 23.32 -7.83
N LEU A 42 -33.31 22.43 -8.18
CA LEU A 42 -34.64 22.77 -8.71
C LEU A 42 -35.51 23.56 -7.70
N LEU A 43 -35.35 23.30 -6.40
CA LEU A 43 -36.15 23.92 -5.34
C LEU A 43 -35.56 25.25 -4.86
N THR A 44 -34.29 25.55 -5.17
CA THR A 44 -33.60 26.77 -4.73
C THR A 44 -33.51 27.81 -5.86
N PRO A 45 -34.39 28.82 -5.92
CA PRO A 45 -34.37 29.84 -6.98
C PRO A 45 -33.27 30.90 -6.82
N LEU A 46 -32.21 30.67 -6.02
CA LEU A 46 -31.18 31.69 -5.75
C LEU A 46 -29.81 31.29 -6.28
N GLY A 47 -29.09 32.29 -6.81
CA GLY A 47 -27.73 32.23 -7.34
C GLY A 47 -26.63 31.92 -6.32
N VAL A 48 -26.85 30.94 -5.45
CA VAL A 48 -25.84 30.34 -4.59
C VAL A 48 -25.06 29.30 -5.40
N ALA A 49 -23.77 29.13 -5.11
CA ALA A 49 -22.88 28.18 -5.78
C ALA A 49 -23.15 26.71 -5.38
N VAL A 50 -24.42 26.25 -5.47
CA VAL A 50 -24.84 24.85 -5.26
C VAL A 50 -24.08 23.89 -6.18
N GLY A 51 -23.67 24.41 -7.34
CA GLY A 51 -22.67 23.83 -8.26
C GLY A 51 -21.46 23.16 -7.61
N VAL A 52 -20.96 23.73 -6.50
CA VAL A 52 -19.80 23.20 -5.76
C VAL A 52 -20.12 21.84 -5.13
N LEU A 53 -21.37 21.56 -4.74
CA LEU A 53 -21.76 20.28 -4.16
C LEU A 53 -21.58 19.13 -5.16
N TYR A 54 -21.72 19.39 -6.46
CA TYR A 54 -21.47 18.38 -7.49
C TYR A 54 -19.99 17.97 -7.58
N THR A 55 -19.06 18.82 -7.16
CA THR A 55 -17.63 18.44 -7.09
C THR A 55 -17.38 17.33 -6.05
N THR A 56 -18.19 17.28 -4.98
CA THR A 56 -18.09 16.23 -3.96
C THR A 56 -18.41 14.85 -4.55
N LEU A 57 -19.30 14.75 -5.55
CA LEU A 57 -19.59 13.49 -6.25
C LEU A 57 -18.38 12.97 -7.04
N VAL A 58 -17.64 13.87 -7.67
CA VAL A 58 -16.43 13.53 -8.44
C VAL A 58 -15.32 13.08 -7.51
N VAL A 59 -15.14 13.74 -6.37
CA VAL A 59 -14.21 13.30 -5.32
C VAL A 59 -14.66 11.94 -4.76
N LEU A 60 -15.96 11.72 -4.56
CA LEU A 60 -16.48 10.44 -4.08
C LEU A 60 -16.21 9.29 -5.07
N ALA A 61 -16.22 9.58 -6.38
CA ALA A 61 -15.84 8.64 -7.42
C ALA A 61 -14.35 8.23 -7.38
N MET A 62 -13.48 8.96 -6.67
CA MET A 62 -12.06 8.62 -6.50
C MET A 62 -11.86 7.27 -5.79
N TRP A 63 -12.74 6.95 -4.83
CA TRP A 63 -12.73 5.68 -4.09
C TRP A 63 -13.18 4.47 -4.92
N SER A 64 -13.76 4.68 -6.12
CA SER A 64 -14.10 3.58 -7.02
C SER A 64 -12.84 2.82 -7.48
N PRO A 65 -12.87 1.50 -7.67
CA PRO A 65 -11.75 0.78 -8.29
C PRO A 65 -11.57 1.12 -9.79
N HIS A 66 -12.64 1.51 -10.49
CA HIS A 66 -12.60 1.74 -11.93
C HIS A 66 -12.25 3.21 -12.25
N ARG A 67 -11.12 3.45 -12.95
CA ARG A 67 -10.69 4.81 -13.35
C ARG A 67 -11.71 5.53 -14.24
N ARG A 68 -12.38 4.80 -15.13
CA ARG A 68 -13.39 5.35 -16.05
C ARG A 68 -14.65 5.85 -15.35
N PHE A 69 -14.92 5.35 -14.13
CA PHE A 69 -16.10 5.75 -13.36
C PHE A 69 -16.13 7.25 -13.05
N ILE A 70 -14.96 7.86 -12.82
CA ILE A 70 -14.84 9.31 -12.58
C ILE A 70 -15.40 10.12 -13.76
N PHE A 71 -15.07 9.72 -15.00
CA PHE A 71 -15.57 10.39 -16.20
C PHE A 71 -17.07 10.16 -16.43
N PHE A 72 -17.58 8.96 -16.13
CA PHE A 72 -19.02 8.69 -16.22
C PHE A 72 -19.81 9.54 -15.22
N VAL A 73 -19.33 9.68 -13.98
CA VAL A 73 -19.96 10.56 -12.98
C VAL A 73 -19.89 12.02 -13.43
N ALA A 74 -18.73 12.50 -13.87
CA ALA A 74 -18.58 13.88 -14.35
C ALA A 74 -19.48 14.20 -15.57
N ALA A 75 -19.59 13.26 -16.51
CA ALA A 75 -20.48 13.40 -17.67
C ALA A 75 -21.96 13.38 -17.27
N GLY A 76 -22.37 12.45 -16.40
CA GLY A 76 -23.74 12.36 -15.91
C GLY A 76 -24.16 13.60 -15.14
N VAL A 77 -23.29 14.10 -14.26
CA VAL A 77 -23.49 15.37 -13.55
C VAL A 77 -23.57 16.55 -14.52
N SER A 78 -22.69 16.62 -15.53
CA SER A 78 -22.76 17.68 -16.55
C SER A 78 -24.09 17.65 -17.31
N ILE A 79 -24.60 16.46 -17.63
CA ILE A 79 -25.92 16.29 -18.27
C ILE A 79 -27.03 16.77 -17.34
N LEU A 80 -27.00 16.42 -16.05
CA LEU A 80 -27.97 16.91 -15.07
C LEU A 80 -27.95 18.44 -14.99
N THR A 81 -26.76 19.06 -14.94
CA THR A 81 -26.62 20.51 -14.93
C THR A 81 -27.17 21.17 -16.20
N LEU A 82 -27.02 20.54 -17.37
CA LEU A 82 -27.58 21.03 -18.64
C LEU A 82 -29.09 20.83 -18.72
N PHE A 83 -29.59 19.71 -18.20
CA PHE A 83 -31.02 19.42 -18.17
C PHE A 83 -31.77 20.41 -17.26
N ASP A 84 -31.14 20.78 -16.15
CA ASP A 84 -31.65 21.83 -15.25
C ASP A 84 -31.78 23.19 -15.97
N VAL A 85 -30.83 23.57 -16.84
CA VAL A 85 -30.93 24.78 -17.68
C VAL A 85 -32.14 24.74 -18.60
N PHE A 86 -32.46 23.57 -19.16
CA PHE A 86 -33.57 23.41 -20.08
C PHE A 86 -34.93 23.46 -19.39
N LEU A 87 -35.02 22.93 -18.15
CA LEU A 87 -36.21 22.96 -17.31
C LEU A 87 -36.47 24.33 -16.68
N SER A 88 -35.42 25.07 -16.31
CA SER A 88 -35.53 26.46 -15.85
C SER A 88 -35.81 27.38 -17.05
N HIS A 89 -37.01 27.30 -17.61
CA HIS A 89 -37.45 28.03 -18.81
C HIS A 89 -37.63 29.56 -18.59
N ASP A 90 -37.01 30.14 -17.55
CA ASP A 90 -37.32 31.48 -17.06
C ASP A 90 -36.07 32.36 -16.89
N ASP A 91 -36.15 33.55 -17.50
CA ASP A 91 -35.27 34.72 -17.53
C ASP A 91 -33.74 34.56 -17.59
N ALA A 92 -33.19 35.14 -18.66
CA ALA A 92 -31.77 35.28 -18.98
C ALA A 92 -31.02 36.16 -17.95
N ASN A 93 -30.85 35.66 -16.73
CA ASN A 93 -30.01 36.25 -15.70
C ASN A 93 -28.57 35.77 -15.89
N TRP A 94 -27.68 36.68 -16.33
CA TRP A 94 -26.25 36.44 -16.56
C TRP A 94 -25.53 35.78 -15.37
N MET A 95 -26.04 36.02 -14.15
CA MET A 95 -25.52 35.46 -12.90
C MET A 95 -25.69 33.94 -12.84
N VAL A 96 -26.81 33.41 -13.32
CA VAL A 96 -27.09 31.97 -13.36
C VAL A 96 -26.16 31.29 -14.37
N MET A 97 -26.02 31.87 -15.58
CA MET A 97 -25.15 31.32 -16.64
C MET A 97 -23.68 31.29 -16.22
N SER A 98 -23.19 32.33 -15.54
CA SER A 98 -21.81 32.40 -15.05
C SER A 98 -21.53 31.33 -13.99
N ASN A 99 -22.44 31.13 -13.04
CA ASN A 99 -22.33 30.11 -11.99
C ASN A 99 -22.31 28.69 -12.59
N ARG A 100 -23.09 28.44 -13.64
CA ARG A 100 -23.14 27.15 -14.33
C ARG A 100 -21.85 26.83 -15.07
N LEU A 101 -21.28 27.80 -15.78
CA LEU A 101 -19.99 27.66 -16.46
C LEU A 101 -18.87 27.36 -15.45
N LEU A 102 -18.87 28.06 -14.30
CA LEU A 102 -17.91 27.82 -13.22
C LEU A 102 -18.07 26.41 -12.63
N SER A 103 -19.31 25.93 -12.50
CA SER A 103 -19.61 24.59 -12.00
C SER A 103 -19.12 23.50 -12.93
N LEU A 104 -19.41 23.60 -14.24
CA LEU A 104 -18.88 22.67 -15.24
C LEU A 104 -17.34 22.68 -15.23
N PHE A 105 -16.73 23.87 -15.18
CA PHE A 105 -15.28 24.00 -15.12
C PHE A 105 -14.67 23.30 -13.89
N THR A 106 -15.24 23.52 -12.70
CA THR A 106 -14.78 22.88 -11.46
C THR A 106 -14.99 21.36 -11.46
N ILE A 107 -16.11 20.86 -12.00
CA ILE A 107 -16.36 19.42 -12.18
C ILE A 107 -15.29 18.78 -13.05
N TRP A 108 -14.98 19.37 -14.21
CA TRP A 108 -13.99 18.81 -15.13
C TRP A 108 -12.56 18.93 -14.61
N ILE A 109 -12.20 20.02 -13.93
CA ILE A 109 -10.91 20.13 -13.23
C ILE A 109 -10.79 19.04 -12.17
N ALA A 110 -11.80 18.88 -11.30
CA ALA A 110 -11.77 17.87 -10.25
C ALA A 110 -11.68 16.46 -10.84
N ALA A 111 -12.36 16.19 -11.96
CA ALA A 111 -12.30 14.90 -12.65
C ALA A 111 -10.91 14.62 -13.22
N VAL A 112 -10.30 15.59 -13.90
CA VAL A 112 -8.94 15.48 -14.44
C VAL A 112 -7.92 15.32 -13.31
N LEU A 113 -8.00 16.15 -12.27
CA LEU A 113 -7.10 16.07 -11.12
C LEU A 113 -7.22 14.71 -10.42
N SER A 114 -8.44 14.23 -10.17
CA SER A 114 -8.69 12.92 -9.56
C SER A 114 -8.14 11.78 -10.43
N PHE A 115 -8.25 11.89 -11.75
CA PHE A 115 -7.69 10.91 -12.68
C PHE A 115 -6.16 10.89 -12.65
N LEU A 116 -5.51 12.06 -12.67
CA LEU A 116 -4.06 12.21 -12.61
C LEU A 116 -3.50 11.67 -11.29
N LEU A 117 -4.10 12.05 -10.16
CA LEU A 117 -3.71 11.54 -8.85
C LEU A 117 -3.84 10.02 -8.78
N LYS A 118 -4.94 9.45 -9.29
CA LYS A 118 -5.15 8.00 -9.29
C LYS A 118 -4.16 7.25 -10.19
N ARG A 119 -3.70 7.86 -11.28
CA ARG A 119 -2.66 7.30 -12.13
C ARG A 119 -1.34 7.20 -11.37
N ASP A 120 -0.93 8.29 -10.72
CA ASP A 120 0.30 8.36 -9.93
C ASP A 120 0.29 7.37 -8.76
N GLN A 121 -0.84 7.27 -8.05
CA GLN A 121 -0.99 6.32 -6.93
C GLN A 121 -0.76 4.87 -7.37
N GLN A 122 -1.33 4.46 -8.50
CA GLN A 122 -1.15 3.09 -8.99
C GLN A 122 0.23 2.82 -9.58
N GLU A 123 0.91 3.85 -10.06
CA GLU A 123 2.30 3.74 -10.49
C GLU A 123 3.23 3.56 -9.28
N ARG A 124 3.02 4.35 -8.21
CA ARG A 124 3.73 4.18 -6.93
C ARG A 124 3.50 2.80 -6.34
N GLU A 125 2.27 2.30 -6.29
CA GLU A 125 1.96 0.96 -5.79
C GLU A 125 2.72 -0.12 -6.58
N ARG A 126 2.79 -0.01 -7.91
CA ARG A 126 3.56 -0.95 -8.75
C ARG A 126 5.05 -0.89 -8.45
N LEU A 127 5.62 0.31 -8.34
CA LEU A 127 7.03 0.49 -8.03
C LEU A 127 7.38 -0.04 -6.63
N ILE A 128 6.47 0.10 -5.66
CA ILE A 128 6.66 -0.47 -4.32
C ILE A 128 6.70 -2.01 -4.40
N LEU A 129 5.80 -2.62 -5.15
CA LEU A 129 5.78 -4.08 -5.33
C LEU A 129 7.04 -4.58 -6.05
N ASP A 130 7.49 -3.87 -7.08
CA ASP A 130 8.71 -4.18 -7.83
C ASP A 130 9.98 -4.06 -6.96
N LEU A 131 10.04 -3.02 -6.12
CA LEU A 131 11.11 -2.83 -5.14
C LEU A 131 11.11 -3.96 -4.10
N GLN A 132 9.93 -4.35 -3.60
CA GLN A 132 9.80 -5.45 -2.64
C GLN A 132 10.28 -6.79 -3.25
N ASP A 133 9.86 -7.09 -4.48
CA ASP A 133 10.29 -8.31 -5.19
C ASP A 133 11.82 -8.34 -5.39
N SER A 134 12.40 -7.22 -5.83
CA SER A 134 13.84 -7.08 -5.98
C SER A 134 14.61 -7.28 -4.66
N LEU A 135 14.07 -6.76 -3.54
CA LEU A 135 14.65 -6.96 -2.21
C LEU A 135 14.57 -8.42 -1.75
N ASP A 136 13.47 -9.10 -2.03
CA ASP A 136 13.29 -10.51 -1.68
C ASP A 136 14.23 -11.41 -2.48
N HIS A 137 14.46 -11.11 -3.77
CA HIS A 137 15.48 -11.79 -4.56
C HIS A 137 16.87 -11.67 -3.94
N ILE A 138 17.25 -10.50 -3.39
CA ILE A 138 18.55 -10.32 -2.71
C ILE A 138 18.60 -11.04 -1.36
N LYS A 139 17.48 -11.15 -0.62
CA LYS A 139 17.46 -11.84 0.68
C LYS A 139 17.80 -13.33 0.54
N THR A 140 17.41 -13.98 -0.55
CA THR A 140 17.76 -15.38 -0.81
C THR A 140 19.28 -15.59 -0.90
N LEU A 141 20.03 -14.59 -1.39
CA LEU A 141 21.51 -14.61 -1.38
C LEU A 141 22.12 -14.28 -0.01
N ARG A 142 21.42 -13.56 0.86
CA ARG A 142 21.92 -13.13 2.19
C ARG A 142 21.77 -14.18 3.30
N GLY A 143 21.00 -15.25 3.05
CA GLY A 143 20.84 -16.38 3.99
C GLY A 143 21.94 -17.44 3.88
N LEU A 144 22.80 -17.36 2.87
CA LEU A 144 23.86 -18.34 2.63
C LEU A 144 25.15 -17.89 3.33
N LEU A 145 25.60 -18.67 4.31
CA LEU A 145 26.93 -18.52 4.89
C LEU A 145 27.95 -19.17 3.95
N PRO A 146 28.86 -18.40 3.32
CA PRO A 146 29.93 -18.98 2.51
C PRO A 146 30.91 -19.72 3.41
N VAL A 147 30.85 -21.06 3.40
CA VAL A 147 31.71 -21.95 4.17
C VAL A 147 32.79 -22.55 3.26
N CYS A 148 34.04 -22.57 3.73
CA CYS A 148 35.13 -23.21 3.01
C CYS A 148 34.94 -24.73 3.01
N VAL A 149 34.97 -25.35 1.82
CA VAL A 149 34.78 -26.80 1.68
C VAL A 149 35.89 -27.62 2.37
N SER A 150 37.13 -27.12 2.41
CA SER A 150 38.25 -27.85 3.04
C SER A 150 38.29 -27.70 4.56
N CYS A 151 38.16 -26.47 5.09
CA CYS A 151 38.42 -26.19 6.50
C CYS A 151 37.21 -25.72 7.31
N LYS A 152 36.01 -25.67 6.71
CA LYS A 152 34.73 -25.26 7.31
C LYS A 152 34.69 -23.87 7.96
N LYS A 153 35.68 -23.01 7.68
CA LYS A 153 35.66 -21.59 8.09
C LYS A 153 34.58 -20.82 7.31
N VAL A 154 34.03 -19.78 7.91
CA VAL A 154 33.03 -18.88 7.32
C VAL A 154 33.71 -17.63 6.79
N ARG A 155 33.37 -17.20 5.56
CA ARG A 155 33.85 -15.93 5.00
C ARG A 155 32.95 -14.76 5.42
N ASN A 156 33.56 -13.71 5.95
CA ASN A 156 32.82 -12.50 6.32
C ASN A 156 32.61 -11.54 5.14
N GLY A 157 31.82 -10.49 5.35
CA GLY A 157 31.53 -9.47 4.33
C GLY A 157 32.74 -8.65 3.89
N GLN A 158 33.87 -8.71 4.61
CA GLN A 158 35.14 -8.08 4.25
C GLN A 158 36.08 -9.06 3.52
N GLY A 159 35.68 -10.31 3.34
CA GLY A 159 36.44 -11.33 2.63
C GLY A 159 37.38 -12.18 3.50
N TYR A 160 37.48 -11.92 4.80
CA TYR A 160 38.30 -12.70 5.75
C TYR A 160 37.61 -13.98 6.19
N TRP A 161 38.40 -15.02 6.47
CA TRP A 161 37.93 -16.31 6.96
C TRP A 161 38.06 -16.40 8.48
N LYS A 162 36.96 -16.73 9.16
CA LYS A 162 36.91 -16.95 10.62
C LYS A 162 36.31 -18.32 10.92
N SER A 163 36.57 -18.87 12.11
CA SER A 163 35.79 -20.03 12.57
C SER A 163 34.32 -19.63 12.70
N ILE A 164 33.43 -20.62 12.60
CA ILE A 164 32.00 -20.38 12.76
C ILE A 164 31.68 -19.80 14.14
N ASP A 165 32.43 -20.21 15.16
CA ASP A 165 32.23 -19.77 16.54
C ASP A 165 32.48 -18.27 16.70
N THR A 166 33.61 -17.80 16.17
CA THR A 166 33.95 -16.38 16.16
C THR A 166 32.97 -15.59 15.30
N TYR A 167 32.58 -16.14 14.13
CA TYR A 167 31.66 -15.46 13.23
C TYR A 167 30.27 -15.26 13.83
N VAL A 168 29.71 -16.31 14.46
CA VAL A 168 28.37 -16.27 15.08
C VAL A 168 28.40 -15.41 16.33
N SER A 169 29.40 -15.55 17.20
CA SER A 169 29.49 -14.76 18.44
C SER A 169 29.66 -13.24 18.18
N GLU A 170 30.24 -12.84 17.04
CA GLU A 170 30.36 -11.43 16.65
C GLU A 170 29.06 -10.83 16.07
N ARG A 171 28.15 -11.65 15.56
CA ARG A 171 26.94 -11.21 14.83
C ARG A 171 25.62 -11.55 15.51
N ALA A 172 25.60 -12.59 16.33
CA ALA A 172 24.47 -13.00 17.12
C ALA A 172 24.74 -12.66 18.58
N GLU A 173 23.72 -12.23 19.32
CA GLU A 173 23.80 -12.00 20.76
C GLU A 173 23.81 -13.33 21.55
N THR A 174 24.56 -14.33 21.07
CA THR A 174 24.58 -15.70 21.59
C THR A 174 26.01 -16.15 21.85
N GLN A 175 26.24 -16.81 22.98
CA GLN A 175 27.52 -17.46 23.28
C GLN A 175 27.48 -18.92 22.85
N ILE A 176 28.56 -19.40 22.23
CA ILE A 176 28.68 -20.80 21.83
C ILE A 176 29.33 -21.59 22.94
N THR A 177 28.64 -22.65 23.37
CA THR A 177 29.17 -23.66 24.28
C THR A 177 29.53 -24.90 23.48
N HIS A 178 30.56 -25.62 23.92
CA HIS A 178 31.01 -26.84 23.25
C HIS A 178 30.45 -28.04 24.02
N GLY A 179 29.82 -28.96 23.31
CA GLY A 179 29.34 -30.23 23.82
C GLY A 179 29.66 -31.34 22.83
N ILE A 180 29.62 -32.59 23.29
CA ILE A 180 29.79 -33.77 22.43
C ILE A 180 28.43 -34.47 22.32
N CYS A 181 27.97 -34.73 21.09
CA CYS A 181 26.74 -35.49 20.90
C CYS A 181 26.95 -36.97 21.26
N PRO A 182 25.88 -37.73 21.58
CA PRO A 182 25.98 -39.15 21.92
C PRO A 182 26.74 -39.98 20.88
N ASP A 183 26.49 -39.74 19.58
CA ASP A 183 27.16 -40.47 18.49
C ASP A 183 28.67 -40.27 18.49
N CYS A 184 29.12 -39.02 18.62
CA CYS A 184 30.54 -38.69 18.71
C CYS A 184 31.15 -39.25 19.99
N PHE A 185 30.42 -39.23 21.11
CA PHE A 185 30.90 -39.79 22.37
C PHE A 185 31.16 -41.29 22.24
N THR A 186 30.24 -42.07 21.67
CA THR A 186 30.43 -43.50 21.42
C THR A 186 31.58 -43.79 20.46
N HIS A 187 31.77 -42.94 19.44
CA HIS A 187 32.84 -43.10 18.46
C HIS A 187 34.24 -42.83 19.05
N TYR A 188 34.40 -41.75 19.82
CA TYR A 188 35.70 -41.33 20.36
C TYR A 188 36.02 -41.96 21.74
N TYR A 189 35.01 -42.39 22.50
CA TYR A 189 35.15 -43.02 23.82
C TYR A 189 34.44 -44.38 23.89
N PRO A 190 34.83 -45.37 23.05
CA PRO A 190 34.15 -46.66 22.98
C PRO A 190 34.38 -47.56 24.21
N THR A 191 35.36 -47.27 25.06
CA THR A 191 35.73 -48.11 26.22
C THR A 191 35.09 -47.69 27.54
N THR A 192 34.42 -46.54 27.60
CA THR A 192 33.79 -46.00 28.82
C THR A 192 32.26 -46.13 28.80
N VAL A 193 31.68 -46.80 27.80
CA VAL A 193 30.25 -47.15 27.78
C VAL A 193 30.03 -48.35 28.70
N GLU A 194 29.93 -48.09 30.01
CA GLU A 194 29.29 -49.05 30.90
C GLU A 194 27.77 -49.09 30.59
N PRO A 195 27.17 -50.27 30.39
CA PRO A 195 25.77 -50.38 30.06
C PRO A 195 24.93 -50.25 31.33
N ASN A 196 24.65 -49.02 31.78
CA ASN A 196 23.40 -48.60 32.44
C ASN A 196 23.58 -47.31 33.26
N VAL A 197 22.90 -46.24 32.83
CA VAL A 197 21.97 -45.55 33.74
C VAL A 197 20.67 -45.35 32.96
N ALA A 198 19.69 -46.12 33.38
CA ALA A 198 18.35 -46.19 32.84
C ALA A 198 17.61 -44.86 32.94
N ALA A 199 16.68 -44.69 31.99
CA ALA A 199 15.48 -43.90 32.12
C ALA A 199 14.95 -43.86 33.56
N LYS A 200 14.76 -42.65 34.08
CA LYS A 200 13.73 -42.35 35.06
C LYS A 200 13.17 -40.96 34.79
#